data_AF-A0A7J2U297-F1
#
_entry.id   AF-A0A7J2U297-F1
#
_cell.length_a   1.000
_cell.length_b   1.000
_cell.length_c   1.000
_cell.angle_alpha   90.00
_cell.angle_beta   90.00
_cell.angle_gamma   90.00
#
_symmetry.space_group_name_H-M   'P 1'
#
loop_
_entity.id
_entity.type
_entity.pdbx_description
1 polymer ?
#
loop_
_entity_poly.entity_id
_entity_poly.type
_entity_poly.pdbx_seq_one_letter_code
_entity_poly.pdbx_strand_id
1 'polypeptide(L)'
;MSADVEVIKRKFDECIQELNRFKMFSSEARSAIEYLERLKAMLGDLNKQKAQEAIKTFEEMYRRAQPYAMFIPKTMENAKLIKEWLEKKLPELPP
;
A
#
# COMPACT_ATOMS: atom_id res chain seq x y z
N MET A 1 -4.06 13.59 -13.50
CA MET A 1 -4.19 12.49 -12.52
C MET A 1 -5.67 12.21 -12.33
N SER A 2 -6.11 10.96 -12.45
CA SER A 2 -7.53 10.62 -12.22
C SER A 2 -7.90 10.78 -10.75
N ALA A 3 -9.17 11.07 -10.46
CA ALA A 3 -9.68 11.23 -9.09
C ALA A 3 -9.39 9.99 -8.22
N ASP A 4 -9.46 8.80 -8.82
CA ASP A 4 -9.18 7.53 -8.13
C ASP A 4 -7.75 7.43 -7.61
N VAL A 5 -6.76 7.90 -8.38
CA VAL A 5 -5.34 7.86 -7.96
C VAL A 5 -5.11 8.73 -6.72
N GLU A 6 -5.80 9.88 -6.64
CA GLU A 6 -5.70 10.76 -5.48
C GLU A 6 -6.34 10.13 -4.24
N VAL A 7 -7.48 9.44 -4.40
CA VAL A 7 -8.10 8.67 -3.31
C VAL A 7 -7.14 7.59 -2.80
N ILE A 8 -6.50 6.86 -3.71
CA ILE A 8 -5.55 5.79 -3.37
C ILE A 8 -4.31 6.35 -2.67
N LYS A 9 -3.77 7.48 -3.13
CA LYS A 9 -2.66 8.17 -2.45
C LYS A 9 -3.00 8.51 -1.00
N ARG A 10 -4.23 8.95 -0.72
CA ARG A 10 -4.68 9.18 0.66
C ARG A 10 -4.75 7.90 1.48
N LYS A 11 -5.10 6.77 0.87
CA LYS A 11 -5.09 5.46 1.56
C LYS A 11 -3.68 5.02 1.95
N PHE A 12 -2.68 5.28 1.10
CA PHE A 12 -1.28 5.12 1.49
C PHE A 12 -0.91 6.01 2.69
N ASP A 13 -1.32 7.29 2.69
CA ASP A 13 -1.05 8.22 3.79
C ASP A 13 -1.69 7.77 5.11
N GLU A 14 -2.91 7.26 5.07
CA GLU A 14 -3.59 6.70 6.23
C GLU A 14 -2.83 5.49 6.81
N CYS A 15 -2.33 4.57 5.97
CA CYS A 15 -1.48 3.46 6.41
C CYS A 15 -0.18 3.98 7.06
N ILE A 16 0.50 4.91 6.39
CA ILE A 16 1.77 5.49 6.86
C ILE A 16 1.55 6.21 8.20
N GLN A 17 0.45 6.95 8.37
CA GLN A 17 0.14 7.65 9.60
C GLN A 17 -0.11 6.70 10.78
N GLU A 18 -0.79 5.58 10.53
CA GLU A 18 -1.03 4.56 11.56
C GLU A 18 0.28 3.86 11.94
N LEU A 19 1.06 3.40 10.95
CA LEU A 19 2.34 2.74 11.16
C LEU A 19 3.39 3.65 11.81
N ASN A 20 3.34 4.96 11.54
CA ASN A 20 4.25 5.95 12.13
C ASN A 20 4.22 5.94 13.66
N ARG A 21 3.11 5.54 14.27
CA ARG A 21 2.99 5.40 15.73
C ARG A 21 3.93 4.32 16.30
N PHE A 22 4.35 3.38 15.45
CA PHE A 22 5.15 2.21 15.82
C PHE A 22 6.60 2.26 15.32
N LYS A 23 6.96 3.23 14.45
CA LYS A 23 8.27 3.30 13.76
C LYS A 23 9.50 3.38 14.65
N MET A 24 9.34 3.88 15.89
CA MET A 24 10.44 4.05 16.83
C MET A 24 10.85 2.73 17.49
N PHE A 25 9.93 1.76 17.57
CA PHE A 25 10.10 0.52 18.30
C PHE A 25 9.83 -0.75 17.47
N SER A 26 9.38 -0.60 16.22
CA SER A 26 9.23 -1.69 15.27
C SER A 26 9.99 -1.39 13.98
N SER A 27 11.02 -2.19 13.70
CA SER A 27 11.71 -2.18 12.42
C SER A 27 10.79 -2.58 11.27
N GLU A 28 9.86 -3.51 11.52
CA GLU A 28 8.84 -3.92 10.54
C GLU A 28 7.93 -2.75 10.16
N ALA A 29 7.47 -1.95 11.13
CA ALA A 29 6.67 -0.76 10.86
C ALA A 29 7.46 0.28 10.05
N ARG A 30 8.76 0.45 10.33
CA ARG A 30 9.62 1.35 9.56
C ARG A 30 9.79 0.89 8.11
N SER A 31 10.15 -0.38 7.89
CA SER A 31 10.25 -0.95 6.55
C SER A 31 8.93 -0.86 5.77
N ALA A 32 7.80 -1.09 6.45
CA ALA A 32 6.48 -0.97 5.84
C ALA A 32 6.18 0.48 5.41
N ILE A 33 6.54 1.48 6.21
CA ILE A 33 6.38 2.90 5.85
C ILE A 33 7.21 3.24 4.61
N GLU A 34 8.51 2.90 4.60
CA GLU A 34 9.40 3.17 3.46
C GLU A 34 8.86 2.53 2.17
N TYR A 35 8.33 1.32 2.28
CA TYR A 35 7.71 0.62 1.17
C TYR A 35 6.44 1.33 0.65
N LEU A 36 5.55 1.71 1.57
CA LEU A 36 4.32 2.43 1.23
C LEU A 36 4.60 3.78 0.57
N GLU A 37 5.61 4.51 1.04
CA GLU A 37 6.05 5.77 0.41
C GLU A 37 6.55 5.55 -1.02
N ARG A 38 7.35 4.50 -1.23
CA ARG A 38 7.88 4.15 -2.55
C ARG A 38 6.76 3.80 -3.53
N LEU A 39 5.81 2.96 -3.10
CA LEU A 39 4.65 2.63 -3.91
C LEU A 39 3.77 3.85 -4.21
N LYS A 40 3.53 4.71 -3.22
CA LYS A 40 2.77 5.95 -3.40
C LYS A 40 3.40 6.84 -4.48
N ALA A 41 4.73 6.95 -4.50
CA ALA A 41 5.46 7.70 -5.51
C ALA A 41 5.30 7.09 -6.92
N MET A 42 5.28 5.76 -7.01
CA MET A 42 5.13 5.03 -8.28
C MET A 42 3.75 5.20 -8.93
N LEU A 43 2.71 5.59 -8.19
CA LEU A 43 1.36 5.81 -8.74
C LEU A 43 1.29 6.87 -9.86
N GLY A 44 2.29 7.76 -9.94
CA GLY A 44 2.37 8.77 -11.02
C GLY A 44 2.83 8.21 -12.37
N ASP A 45 3.48 7.05 -12.38
CA ASP A 45 4.05 6.39 -13.55
C ASP A 45 3.87 4.87 -13.41
N LEU A 46 2.60 4.47 -13.25
CA LEU A 46 2.21 3.08 -13.04
C LEU A 46 2.13 2.35 -14.39
N ASN A 47 2.79 1.20 -14.49
CA ASN A 47 2.70 0.27 -15.61
C ASN A 47 2.36 -1.13 -15.10
N LYS A 48 2.12 -2.09 -16.00
CA LYS A 48 1.71 -3.46 -15.62
C LYS A 48 2.73 -4.13 -14.70
N GLN A 49 4.02 -4.04 -15.02
CA GLN A 49 5.07 -4.65 -14.20
C GLN A 49 5.07 -4.10 -12.77
N LYS A 50 5.07 -2.77 -12.62
CA LYS A 50 5.05 -2.10 -11.32
C LYS A 50 3.78 -2.41 -10.53
N ALA A 51 2.64 -2.48 -11.19
CA ALA A 51 1.37 -2.83 -10.54
C ALA A 51 1.36 -4.30 -10.06
N GLN A 52 1.86 -5.24 -10.86
CA GLN A 52 1.98 -6.64 -10.46
C GLN A 52 2.91 -6.83 -9.26
N GLU A 53 4.05 -6.15 -9.28
CA GLU A 53 4.99 -6.16 -8.14
C GLU A 53 4.32 -5.60 -6.88
N ALA A 54 3.66 -4.45 -7.00
CA ALA A 54 2.94 -3.84 -5.88
C ALA A 54 1.84 -4.76 -5.32
N ILE A 55 1.04 -5.41 -6.18
CA ILE A 55 0.02 -6.38 -5.77
C ILE A 55 0.64 -7.50 -4.94
N LYS A 56 1.70 -8.14 -5.45
CA LYS A 56 2.38 -9.24 -4.75
C LYS A 56 2.90 -8.80 -3.39
N THR A 57 3.54 -7.64 -3.31
CA THR A 57 4.05 -7.17 -2.03
C THR A 57 2.91 -6.80 -1.06
N PHE A 58 1.81 -6.23 -1.53
CA PHE A 58 0.65 -6.00 -0.66
C PHE A 58 0.08 -7.30 -0.09
N GLU A 59 0.07 -8.40 -0.84
CA GLU A 59 -0.31 -9.71 -0.31
C GLU A 59 0.64 -10.19 0.78
N GLU A 60 1.94 -10.05 0.57
CA GLU A 60 2.96 -10.42 1.55
C GLU A 60 2.86 -9.55 2.80
N MET A 61 2.71 -8.23 2.65
CA MET A 61 2.50 -7.30 3.75
C MET A 61 1.23 -7.64 4.53
N TYR A 62 0.12 -7.88 3.86
CA TYR A 62 -1.14 -8.23 4.51
C TYR A 62 -1.00 -9.51 5.35
N ARG A 63 -0.33 -10.54 4.79
CA ARG A 63 -0.05 -11.79 5.51
C ARG A 63 0.83 -11.56 6.75
N ARG A 64 1.89 -10.76 6.62
CA ARG A 64 2.81 -10.46 7.73
C ARG A 64 2.19 -9.55 8.78
N ALA A 65 1.27 -8.67 8.36
CA ALA A 65 0.55 -7.74 9.23
C ALA A 65 -0.62 -8.40 9.98
N GLN A 66 -1.07 -9.57 9.54
CA GLN A 66 -2.24 -10.26 10.10
C GLN A 66 -2.17 -10.49 11.63
N PRO A 67 -1.04 -10.90 12.24
CA PRO A 67 -0.93 -11.00 13.70
C PRO A 67 -1.09 -9.67 14.43
N TYR A 68 -0.85 -8.56 13.74
CA TYR A 68 -0.93 -7.21 14.28
C TYR A 68 -2.23 -6.49 13.91
N ALA A 69 -3.18 -7.16 13.25
CA ALA A 69 -4.37 -6.53 12.67
C ALA A 69 -5.19 -5.69 13.67
N MET A 70 -5.21 -6.08 14.96
CA MET A 70 -5.89 -5.31 16.01
C MET A 70 -5.20 -3.97 16.34
N PHE A 71 -3.90 -3.84 16.09
CA PHE A 71 -3.12 -2.63 16.36
C PHE A 71 -3.05 -1.69 15.15
N ILE A 72 -3.21 -2.25 13.95
CA ILE A 72 -3.13 -1.52 12.68
C ILE A 72 -4.37 -1.76 11.78
N PRO A 73 -5.60 -1.59 12.30
CA PRO A 73 -6.82 -1.93 11.57
C PRO A 73 -6.99 -1.14 10.28
N LYS A 74 -6.58 0.14 10.25
CA LYS A 74 -6.69 0.96 9.03
C LYS A 74 -5.72 0.49 7.96
N THR A 75 -4.51 0.11 8.35
CA THR A 75 -3.51 -0.44 7.44
C THR A 75 -4.01 -1.72 6.80
N MET A 76 -4.66 -2.60 7.58
CA MET A 76 -5.25 -3.84 7.04
C MET A 76 -6.36 -3.57 6.02
N GLU A 77 -7.28 -2.66 6.35
CA GLU A 77 -8.37 -2.28 5.45
C GLU A 77 -7.85 -1.62 4.17
N ASN A 78 -6.98 -0.62 4.31
CA ASN A 78 -6.45 0.14 3.19
C ASN A 78 -5.50 -0.70 2.32
N ALA A 79 -4.69 -1.59 2.89
CA ALA A 79 -3.86 -2.50 2.10
C ALA A 79 -4.72 -3.38 1.17
N LYS A 80 -5.85 -3.88 1.68
CA LYS A 80 -6.82 -4.63 0.86
C LYS A 80 -7.43 -3.75 -0.25
N LEU A 81 -7.88 -2.54 0.09
CA LEU A 81 -8.46 -1.61 -0.88
C LEU A 81 -7.48 -1.21 -1.98
N ILE A 82 -6.24 -0.91 -1.62
CA ILE A 82 -5.17 -0.55 -2.57
C ILE A 82 -4.88 -1.73 -3.50
N LYS A 83 -4.77 -2.95 -2.95
CA LYS A 83 -4.56 -4.16 -3.75
C LYS A 83 -5.69 -4.38 -4.74
N GLU A 84 -6.95 -4.35 -4.29
CA GLU A 84 -8.12 -4.51 -5.17
C GLU A 84 -8.18 -3.45 -6.27
N TRP A 85 -7.79 -2.21 -5.94
CA TRP A 85 -7.69 -1.14 -6.93
C TRP A 85 -6.60 -1.41 -7.97
N LEU A 86 -5.41 -1.86 -7.54
CA LEU A 86 -4.32 -2.22 -8.45
C LEU A 86 -4.73 -3.37 -9.38
N GLU A 87 -5.40 -4.39 -8.85
CA GLU A 87 -5.91 -5.52 -9.64
C GLU A 87 -6.92 -5.07 -10.71
N LYS A 88 -7.84 -4.17 -10.35
CA LYS A 88 -8.81 -3.60 -11.29
C LYS A 88 -8.15 -2.70 -12.34
N LYS A 89 -7.11 -1.96 -11.96
CA LYS A 89 -6.38 -1.07 -12.89
C LYS A 89 -5.44 -1.83 -13.82
N LEU A 90 -4.92 -2.98 -13.42
CA LEU A 90 -3.96 -3.77 -14.17
C LEU A 90 -4.26 -3.95 -15.68
N PRO A 91 -5.50 -4.28 -16.12
CA PRO A 91 -5.81 -4.41 -17.55
C PRO A 91 -5.74 -3.09 -18.33
N GLU A 92 -5.91 -1.95 -17.67
CA GLU A 92 -5.91 -0.61 -18.26
C GLU A 92 -4.50 0.00 -18.37
N LEU A 93 -3.51 -0.58 -17.68
CA LEU A 93 -2.17 -0.03 -17.61
C LEU A 93 -1.35 -0.30 -18.88
N PRO A 94 -0.41 0.59 -19.23
CA PRO A 94 0.56 0.30 -20.27
C PRO A 94 1.46 -0.89 -19.86
N PRO A 95 2.03 -1.64 -20.81
CA PRO A 95 3.02 -2.68 -20.55
C PRO A 95 4.12 -2.24 -19.58
#